data_AF-A0A2J4QCH7-F1
#
_entry.id   AF-A0A2J4QCH7-F1
#
_cell.length_a   1.000
_cell.length_b   1.000
_cell.length_c   1.000
_cell.angle_alpha   90.00
_cell.angle_beta   90.00
_cell.angle_gamma   90.00
#
_symmetry.space_group_name_H-M   'P 1'
#
loop_
_entity.id
_entity.type
_entity.pdbx_description
1 polymer ?
#
loop_
_entity_poly.entity_id
_entity_poly.type
_entity_poly.pdbx_seq_one_letter_code
_entity_poly.pdbx_strand_id
1 'polypeptide(L)'
;MKAFTRKLTAAMPAMLLCASLSGVTTMSYAGTTNPNAPVSLVEKWDKTFAESAKVTHRKVTFQNRYGITLVGDLYIPKDRGERKLAAIAVSGPFGAVKEQSSG
;
A
#
# COMPACT_ATOMS: atom_id res chain seq x y z
N MET A 1 -67.57 -17.17 3.41
CA MET A 1 -68.02 -17.89 4.63
C MET A 1 -66.83 -18.04 5.56
N LYS A 2 -67.09 -17.81 6.86
CA LYS A 2 -66.23 -17.98 8.05
C LYS A 2 -65.09 -16.97 8.26
N ALA A 3 -65.42 -16.05 9.17
CA ALA A 3 -64.55 -15.16 9.90
C ALA A 3 -63.58 -15.91 10.81
N PHE A 4 -62.42 -15.31 11.08
CA PHE A 4 -61.69 -15.55 12.33
C PHE A 4 -61.19 -14.21 12.87
N THR A 5 -61.67 -13.88 14.06
CA THR A 5 -61.40 -12.64 14.77
C THR A 5 -60.35 -12.92 15.84
N ARG A 6 -59.36 -12.05 16.05
CA ARG A 6 -59.04 -11.55 17.40
C ARG A 6 -58.04 -10.38 17.40
N LYS A 7 -58.64 -9.22 17.66
CA LYS A 7 -58.21 -8.01 18.38
C LYS A 7 -56.80 -7.95 19.02
N LEU A 8 -56.12 -6.86 18.64
CA LEU A 8 -55.50 -5.80 19.47
C LEU A 8 -54.38 -6.17 20.46
N THR A 9 -53.18 -5.64 20.21
CA THR A 9 -52.49 -4.82 21.21
C THR A 9 -51.60 -3.79 20.51
N ALA A 10 -51.86 -2.52 20.79
CA ALA A 10 -51.05 -1.38 20.40
C ALA A 10 -50.08 -1.03 21.53
N ALA A 11 -48.84 -0.68 21.21
CA ALA A 11 -48.02 0.25 21.97
C ALA A 11 -46.78 0.66 21.15
N MET A 12 -46.75 1.92 20.70
CA MET A 12 -45.52 2.63 20.34
C MET A 12 -44.79 3.02 21.65
N PRO A 13 -43.45 3.17 21.69
CA PRO A 13 -42.82 4.36 21.10
C PRO A 13 -41.51 4.05 20.35
N ALA A 14 -41.38 4.65 19.17
CA ALA A 14 -40.09 4.87 18.55
C ALA A 14 -39.36 5.96 19.35
N MET A 15 -38.26 5.62 20.01
CA MET A 15 -37.38 6.60 20.63
C MET A 15 -35.92 6.13 20.66
N LEU A 16 -35.09 6.96 20.03
CA LEU A 16 -33.67 7.23 20.31
C LEU A 16 -32.59 6.17 19.99
N LEU A 17 -31.87 6.47 18.91
CA LEU A 17 -30.45 6.84 18.95
C LEU A 17 -29.53 5.94 19.80
N CYS A 18 -28.92 4.94 19.16
CA CYS A 18 -27.60 4.48 19.56
C CYS A 18 -26.70 4.49 18.32
N ALA A 19 -25.69 5.35 18.40
CA ALA A 19 -24.67 5.54 17.39
C ALA A 19 -24.02 4.21 17.02
N SER A 20 -23.89 3.99 15.72
CA SER A 20 -23.08 2.95 15.11
C SER A 20 -21.62 3.09 15.58
N LEU A 21 -21.23 2.31 16.58
CA LEU A 21 -19.82 2.09 16.93
C LEU A 21 -19.39 0.70 16.44
N SER A 22 -19.50 0.49 15.14
CA SER A 22 -18.89 -0.66 14.46
C SER A 22 -17.63 -0.19 13.73
N GLY A 23 -16.48 -0.48 14.32
CA GLY A 23 -15.26 -0.74 13.58
C GLY A 23 -14.15 0.28 13.75
N VAL A 24 -13.20 -0.01 14.64
CA VAL A 24 -11.75 0.03 14.32
C VAL A 24 -11.05 -1.03 15.17
N THR A 25 -10.97 -2.27 14.69
CA THR A 25 -9.91 -3.20 15.11
C THR A 25 -8.79 -3.07 14.08
N THR A 26 -7.83 -2.16 14.31
CA THR A 26 -6.59 -2.19 13.53
C THR A 26 -5.73 -3.34 14.06
N MET A 27 -5.75 -4.46 13.34
CA MET A 27 -4.85 -5.58 13.58
C MET A 27 -3.45 -5.17 13.12
N SER A 28 -2.56 -4.82 14.05
CA SER A 28 -1.12 -4.78 13.76
C SER A 28 -0.59 -6.21 13.73
N TYR A 29 -0.74 -6.89 12.59
CA TYR A 29 -0.02 -8.13 12.34
C TYR A 29 1.42 -7.78 11.96
N ALA A 30 2.28 -7.60 12.97
CA ALA A 30 3.72 -7.68 12.76
C ALA A 30 4.06 -9.16 12.54
N GLY A 31 3.87 -9.64 11.30
CA GLY A 31 4.31 -10.96 10.91
C GLY A 31 5.82 -11.05 11.09
N THR A 32 6.30 -12.13 11.69
CA THR A 32 7.72 -12.48 11.78
C THR A 32 8.22 -12.88 10.39
N THR A 33 8.35 -11.90 9.50
CA THR A 33 9.03 -12.11 8.23
C THR A 33 10.52 -12.27 8.53
N ASN A 34 11.13 -13.32 7.98
CA ASN A 34 12.58 -13.44 7.97
C ASN A 34 13.14 -12.11 7.41
N PRO A 35 14.00 -11.37 8.15
CA PRO A 35 14.52 -10.09 7.67
C PRO A 35 15.35 -10.24 6.39
N ASN A 36 15.78 -11.47 6.08
CA ASN A 36 16.48 -11.83 4.85
C ASN A 36 15.56 -12.45 3.79
N ALA A 37 14.25 -12.57 4.05
CA ALA A 37 13.32 -12.97 3.01
C ALA A 37 13.32 -11.92 1.88
N PRO A 38 13.19 -12.33 0.62
CA PRO A 38 13.06 -11.38 -0.49
C PRO A 38 11.89 -10.44 -0.22
N VAL A 39 12.16 -9.12 -0.24
CA VAL A 39 11.10 -8.12 -0.23
C VAL A 39 10.19 -8.40 -1.44
N SER A 40 8.90 -8.63 -1.17
CA SER A 40 7.91 -8.88 -2.22
C SER A 40 8.00 -7.78 -3.27
N LEU A 41 8.34 -8.14 -4.51
CA LEU A 41 8.37 -7.21 -5.63
C LEU A 41 6.93 -6.94 -6.04
N VAL A 42 6.34 -5.89 -5.47
CA VAL A 42 5.02 -5.42 -5.87
C VAL A 42 5.15 -4.82 -7.27
N GLU A 43 4.45 -5.40 -8.25
CA GLU A 43 4.42 -4.92 -9.64
C GLU A 43 3.57 -3.66 -9.82
N LYS A 44 2.69 -3.35 -8.84
CA LYS A 44 1.85 -2.15 -8.84
C LYS A 44 2.65 -0.91 -8.43
N TRP A 45 2.27 0.24 -8.97
CA TRP A 45 2.77 1.54 -8.49
C TRP A 45 2.38 1.78 -7.03
N ASP A 46 3.38 1.71 -6.16
CA ASP A 46 3.30 1.73 -4.69
C ASP A 46 3.93 2.99 -4.07
N LYS A 47 4.22 4.02 -4.88
CA LYS A 47 4.97 5.22 -4.46
C LYS A 47 4.01 6.27 -3.91
N THR A 48 4.50 7.11 -3.01
CA THR A 48 3.76 8.25 -2.45
C THR A 48 3.58 9.42 -3.43
N PHE A 49 4.18 9.33 -4.61
CA PHE A 49 4.15 10.34 -5.67
C PHE A 49 3.61 9.77 -6.99
N ALA A 50 3.18 10.65 -7.89
CA ALA A 50 2.62 10.27 -9.19
C ALA A 50 3.69 9.69 -10.13
N GLU A 51 3.32 8.68 -10.91
CA GLU A 51 4.17 8.15 -11.97
C GLU A 51 4.37 9.19 -13.09
N SER A 52 5.60 9.30 -13.58
CA SER A 52 5.94 10.22 -14.67
C SER A 52 6.02 9.49 -16.01
N ALA A 53 5.24 9.96 -16.99
CA ALA A 53 5.26 9.40 -18.34
C ALA A 53 6.59 9.61 -19.09
N LYS A 54 7.47 10.50 -18.60
CA LYS A 54 8.77 10.84 -19.22
C LYS A 54 9.88 9.84 -18.91
N VAL A 55 9.66 8.95 -17.93
CA VAL A 55 10.65 7.97 -17.49
C VAL A 55 10.10 6.56 -17.61
N THR A 56 11.00 5.61 -17.82
CA THR A 56 10.74 4.17 -17.63
C THR A 56 11.22 3.79 -16.25
N HIS A 57 10.34 3.16 -15.48
CA HIS A 57 10.60 2.69 -14.13
C HIS A 57 10.70 1.15 -14.12
N ARG A 58 11.62 0.60 -13.34
CA ARG A 58 11.65 -0.83 -13.00
C ARG A 58 12.28 -1.07 -11.63
N LYS A 59 11.82 -2.10 -10.91
CA LYS A 59 12.52 -2.58 -9.71
C LYS A 59 13.78 -3.36 -10.13
N VAL A 60 14.88 -3.17 -9.40
CA VAL A 60 16.15 -3.86 -9.60
C VAL A 60 16.61 -4.46 -8.28
N THR A 61 17.34 -5.56 -8.34
CA THR A 61 17.97 -6.19 -7.17
C THR A 61 19.47 -6.31 -7.39
N PHE A 62 20.24 -6.12 -6.32
CA PHE A 62 21.69 -6.31 -6.36
C PHE A 62 22.19 -6.68 -4.96
N GLN A 63 23.25 -7.48 -4.90
CA GLN A 63 23.89 -7.81 -3.63
C GLN A 63 24.97 -6.78 -3.31
N ASN A 64 25.00 -6.33 -2.05
CA ASN A 64 26.12 -5.54 -1.55
C ASN A 64 27.31 -6.45 -1.17
N ARG A 65 28.44 -5.84 -0.77
CA ARG A 65 29.66 -6.57 -0.38
C ARG A 65 29.50 -7.49 0.84
N TYR A 66 28.43 -7.33 1.61
CA TYR A 66 28.10 -8.16 2.78
C TYR A 66 27.14 -9.32 2.44
N GLY A 67 26.80 -9.51 1.16
CA GLY A 67 25.85 -10.55 0.74
C GLY A 67 24.38 -10.22 1.01
N ILE A 68 24.06 -8.96 1.35
CA ILE A 68 22.68 -8.52 1.56
C ILE A 68 22.10 -8.12 0.20
N THR A 69 20.99 -8.75 -0.18
CA THR A 69 20.23 -8.38 -1.38
C THR A 69 19.45 -7.11 -1.11
N LEU A 70 19.78 -6.04 -1.84
CA LEU A 70 19.07 -4.77 -1.81
C LEU A 70 18.12 -4.67 -3.01
N VAL A 71 17.03 -3.95 -2.83
CA VAL A 71 16.06 -3.63 -3.89
C VAL A 71 16.05 -2.12 -4.10
N GLY A 72 16.16 -1.69 -5.36
CA GLY A 72 16.06 -0.28 -5.76
C GLY A 72 15.02 -0.07 -6.86
N ASP A 73 14.53 1.16 -6.97
CA ASP A 73 13.72 1.61 -8.11
C ASP A 73 14.64 2.34 -9.09
N LEU A 74 14.75 1.83 -10.32
CA LEU A 74 15.57 2.43 -11.37
C LEU A 74 14.69 3.26 -12.31
N TYR A 75 15.01 4.54 -12.43
CA TYR A 75 14.35 5.49 -13.33
C TYR A 75 15.27 5.84 -14.49
N ILE A 76 14.74 5.78 -15.71
CA ILE A 76 15.48 6.00 -16.94
C ILE A 76 14.71 6.97 -17.84
N PRO A 77 15.30 8.07 -18.32
CA PRO A 77 14.67 8.94 -19.32
C PRO A 77 14.34 8.18 -20.62
N LYS A 78 13.10 8.32 -21.12
CA LYS A 78 12.67 7.63 -22.35
C LYS A 78 13.37 8.17 -23.61
N ASP A 79 13.76 9.44 -23.61
CA ASP A 79 14.33 10.19 -24.73
C ASP A 79 15.87 10.12 -24.81
N ARG A 80 16.50 9.15 -24.14
CA ARG A 80 17.97 9.04 -24.08
C ARG A 80 18.66 8.55 -25.36
N GLY A 81 17.96 7.86 -26.26
CA GLY A 81 18.59 7.14 -27.39
C GLY A 81 19.53 6.01 -26.91
N GLU A 82 20.65 5.78 -27.60
CA GLU A 82 21.62 4.71 -27.28
C GLU A 82 22.83 5.18 -26.46
N ARG A 83 22.90 6.48 -26.13
CA ARG A 83 24.04 7.04 -25.40
C ARG A 83 24.06 6.57 -23.94
N LYS A 84 25.26 6.41 -23.38
CA LYS A 84 25.43 6.29 -21.93
C LYS A 84 25.14 7.63 -21.26
N LEU A 85 24.40 7.59 -20.15
CA LEU A 85 24.09 8.76 -19.33
C LEU A 85 24.90 8.70 -18.03
N ALA A 86 25.16 9.88 -17.45
CA ALA A 86 25.54 9.96 -16.05
C ALA A 86 24.40 9.40 -15.18
N ALA A 87 24.76 8.80 -14.05
CA ALA A 87 23.81 8.21 -13.11
C ALA A 87 23.92 8.91 -11.75
N ILE A 88 22.80 8.97 -11.04
CA ILE A 88 22.70 9.50 -9.69
C ILE A 88 22.16 8.38 -8.81
N ALA A 89 22.83 8.12 -7.68
CA ALA A 89 22.32 7.25 -6.64
C ALA A 89 21.67 8.13 -5.56
N VAL A 90 20.40 7.88 -5.26
CA VAL A 90 19.64 8.63 -4.25
C VAL A 90 19.26 7.71 -3.11
N SER A 91 19.39 8.21 -1.88
CA SER A 91 19.00 7.51 -0.66
C SER A 91 18.08 8.40 0.18
N GLY A 92 17.04 7.80 0.76
CA GLY A 92 16.16 8.48 1.71
C GLY A 92 16.80 8.65 3.10
N PRO A 93 16.14 9.42 4.00
CA PRO A 93 16.51 9.52 5.40
C PRO A 93 16.55 8.15 6.09
N PHE A 94 17.23 8.07 7.24
CA PHE A 94 17.25 6.86 8.05
C PHE A 94 15.84 6.47 8.51
N GLY A 95 15.45 5.22 8.29
CA GLY A 95 14.12 4.70 8.62
C GLY A 95 13.06 4.88 7.52
N ALA A 96 13.36 5.60 6.43
CA ALA A 96 12.48 5.70 5.27
C ALA A 96 12.75 4.59 4.24
N VAL A 97 11.77 4.35 3.35
CA VAL A 97 11.90 3.41 2.23
C VAL A 97 11.88 4.14 0.87
N LYS A 98 12.38 3.46 -0.17
CA LYS A 98 12.46 3.96 -1.55
C LYS A 98 11.11 4.41 -2.14
N GLU A 99 10.01 3.81 -1.69
CA GLU A 99 8.66 4.22 -2.10
C GLU A 99 8.21 5.58 -1.54
N GLN A 100 8.85 6.06 -0.46
CA GLN A 100 8.47 7.29 0.23
C GLN A 100 9.34 8.50 -0.11
N SER A 101 10.63 8.25 -0.37
CA SER A 101 11.56 9.31 -0.72
C SER A 101 11.55 9.45 -2.24
N SER A 102 10.96 10.53 -2.76
CA SER A 102 11.15 10.88 -4.17
C SER A 102 12.64 11.05 -4.40
N GLY A 103 13.21 10.21 -5.27
CA GLY A 103 14.59 10.38 -5.74
C GLY A 103 14.81 11.75 -6.35
#